data_AF-A0A960AGL6-F1
#
_entry.id   AF-A0A960AGL6-F1
#
_cell.length_a   1.000
_cell.length_b   1.000
_cell.length_c   1.000
_cell.angle_alpha   90.00
_cell.angle_beta   90.00
_cell.angle_gamma   90.00
#
_symmetry.space_group_name_H-M   'P 1'
#
loop_
_entity.id
_entity.type
_entity.pdbx_description
1 polymer ?
#
loop_
_entity_poly.entity_id
_entity_poly.type
_entity_poly.pdbx_seq_one_letter_code
_entity_poly.pdbx_strand_id
1 'polypeptide(L)'
;MEVYLRQYFDALLREAAGNFAERCVYRAGGPEAALKVLAEDPDALGRADFVSAFFAENLLEDVAGSCVVLEALDRRTLPEDPGGSVPEVLSRLARAAFADVLTVQTSQVIQQQQIYS
;
A
#
# COMPACT_ATOMS: atom_id res chain seq x y z
N MET A 1 10.27 16.18 1.00
CA MET A 1 11.03 14.98 1.39
C MET A 1 12.45 14.96 0.85
N GLU A 2 13.41 14.57 1.70
CA GLU A 2 14.81 14.33 1.32
C GLU A 2 14.97 13.14 0.36
N VAL A 3 16.02 13.15 -0.46
CA VAL A 3 16.27 12.08 -1.47
C VAL A 3 16.44 10.72 -0.81
N TYR A 4 17.12 10.63 0.33
CA TYR A 4 17.30 9.38 1.05
C TYR A 4 15.96 8.80 1.55
N LEU A 5 15.10 9.63 2.15
CA LEU A 5 13.77 9.21 2.59
C LEU A 5 12.89 8.77 1.42
N ARG A 6 13.04 9.42 0.26
CA ARG A 6 12.36 8.99 -0.96
C ARG A 6 12.80 7.59 -1.39
N GLN A 7 14.09 7.34 -1.42
CA GLN A 7 14.64 6.04 -1.79
C GLN A 7 14.23 4.94 -0.81
N TYR A 8 14.21 5.26 0.49
CA TYR A 8 13.72 4.37 1.53
C TYR A 8 12.25 4.00 1.32
N PHE A 9 11.38 4.99 1.10
CA PHE A 9 9.96 4.76 0.83
C PHE A 9 9.75 3.94 -0.45
N ASP A 10 10.46 4.26 -1.53
CA ASP A 10 10.34 3.53 -2.81
C ASP A 10 10.79 2.07 -2.66
N ALA A 11 11.79 1.78 -1.81
CA ALA A 11 12.20 0.41 -1.49
C ALA A 11 11.13 -0.34 -0.69
N LEU A 12 10.58 0.28 0.37
CA LEU A 12 9.48 -0.28 1.16
C LEU A 12 8.26 -0.60 0.29
N LEU A 13 7.86 0.33 -0.57
CA LEU A 13 6.71 0.15 -1.45
C LEU A 13 6.93 -1.02 -2.42
N ARG A 14 8.14 -1.16 -2.97
CA ARG A 14 8.47 -2.27 -3.86
C ARG A 14 8.39 -3.63 -3.16
N GLU A 15 8.94 -3.70 -1.94
CA GLU A 15 8.87 -4.91 -1.12
C GLU A 15 7.43 -5.26 -0.76
N ALA A 16 6.66 -4.27 -0.28
CA ALA A 16 5.25 -4.44 0.04
C ALA A 16 4.44 -4.93 -1.17
N ALA A 17 4.67 -4.35 -2.35
CA ALA A 17 3.97 -4.72 -3.57
C ALA A 17 4.27 -6.16 -4.00
N GLY A 18 5.52 -6.61 -3.88
CA GLY A 18 5.92 -7.99 -4.16
C GLY A 18 5.27 -8.98 -3.20
N ASN A 19 5.41 -8.75 -1.89
CA ASN A 19 4.82 -9.61 -0.86
C ASN A 19 3.29 -9.68 -0.97
N PHE A 20 2.64 -8.54 -1.26
CA PHE A 20 1.19 -8.51 -1.42
C PHE A 20 0.75 -9.19 -2.72
N ALA A 21 1.51 -9.06 -3.81
CA ALA A 21 1.22 -9.72 -5.09
C ALA A 21 1.19 -11.25 -4.95
N GLU A 22 2.19 -11.84 -4.29
CA GLU A 22 2.23 -13.28 -4.04
C GLU A 22 1.01 -13.75 -3.24
N ARG A 23 0.64 -13.01 -2.19
CA ARG A 23 -0.54 -13.29 -1.37
C ARG A 23 -1.85 -13.16 -2.16
N CYS A 24 -1.95 -12.16 -3.03
CA CYS A 24 -3.12 -11.95 -3.89
C CYS A 24 -3.30 -13.13 -4.86
N VAL A 25 -2.23 -13.52 -5.56
CA VAL A 25 -2.26 -14.64 -6.51
C VAL A 25 -2.63 -15.94 -5.80
N TYR A 26 -2.02 -16.20 -4.64
CA TYR A 26 -2.33 -17.38 -3.83
C TYR A 26 -3.80 -17.41 -3.36
N ARG A 27 -4.32 -16.30 -2.83
CA ARG A 27 -5.70 -16.21 -2.34
C ARG A 27 -6.74 -16.28 -3.44
N ALA A 28 -6.49 -15.65 -4.58
CA ALA A 28 -7.42 -15.63 -5.71
C ALA A 28 -7.36 -16.90 -6.57
N GLY A 29 -6.37 -17.78 -6.34
CA GLY A 29 -6.19 -19.02 -7.11
C GLY A 29 -5.61 -18.79 -8.50
N GLY A 30 -4.93 -17.67 -8.73
CA GLY A 30 -4.27 -17.36 -10.00
C GLY A 30 -4.12 -15.86 -10.27
N PRO A 31 -3.23 -15.47 -11.21
CA PRO A 31 -2.91 -14.07 -11.47
C PRO A 31 -4.07 -13.30 -12.12
N GLU A 32 -4.82 -13.91 -13.04
CA GLU A 32 -5.97 -13.26 -13.68
C GLU A 32 -7.11 -12.99 -12.68
N ALA A 33 -7.39 -13.97 -11.82
CA ALA A 33 -8.39 -13.83 -10.75
C ALA A 33 -7.96 -12.73 -9.76
N ALA A 34 -6.67 -12.67 -9.39
CA ALA A 34 -6.15 -11.63 -8.52
C ALA A 34 -6.31 -10.23 -9.12
N LEU A 35 -5.97 -10.04 -10.40
CA LEU A 35 -6.14 -8.74 -11.08
C LEU A 35 -7.61 -8.32 -11.15
N LYS A 36 -8.52 -9.27 -11.38
CA LYS A 36 -9.95 -8.98 -11.39
C LYS A 36 -10.43 -8.49 -10.02
N VAL A 37 -10.07 -9.21 -8.95
CA VAL A 37 -10.46 -8.81 -7.59
C VAL A 37 -9.82 -7.48 -7.19
N LEU A 38 -8.55 -7.24 -7.51
CA LEU A 38 -7.89 -5.95 -7.27
C LEU A 38 -8.54 -4.78 -7.99
N ALA A 39 -9.24 -5.00 -9.10
CA ALA A 39 -9.96 -3.96 -9.82
C ALA A 39 -11.37 -3.69 -9.24
N GLU A 40 -12.01 -4.71 -8.68
CA GLU A 40 -13.39 -4.64 -8.18
C GLU A 40 -13.47 -4.35 -6.67
N ASP A 41 -12.73 -5.11 -5.87
CA ASP A 41 -12.68 -5.03 -4.41
C ASP A 41 -11.29 -5.46 -3.90
N PRO A 42 -10.32 -4.52 -3.83
CA PRO A 42 -8.98 -4.82 -3.32
C PRO A 42 -8.98 -5.33 -1.88
N ASP A 43 -9.98 -4.96 -1.07
CA ASP A 43 -10.05 -5.32 0.34
C ASP A 43 -10.52 -6.76 0.55
N ALA A 44 -11.22 -7.37 -0.43
CA ALA A 44 -11.50 -8.81 -0.44
C ALA A 44 -10.24 -9.69 -0.39
N LEU A 45 -9.08 -9.16 -0.81
CA LEU A 45 -7.79 -9.85 -0.72
C LEU A 45 -7.03 -9.55 0.58
N GLY A 46 -7.65 -8.83 1.52
CA GLY A 46 -7.08 -8.46 2.81
C GLY A 46 -6.05 -7.35 2.72
N ARG A 47 -6.25 -6.39 1.81
CA ARG A 47 -5.38 -5.21 1.65
C ARG A 47 -5.29 -4.40 2.94
N ALA A 48 -6.43 -4.09 3.57
CA ALA A 48 -6.46 -3.33 4.81
C ALA A 48 -5.62 -3.99 5.94
N ASP A 49 -5.80 -5.29 6.15
CA ASP A 49 -5.04 -6.05 7.15
C ASP A 49 -3.54 -6.06 6.84
N PHE A 50 -3.20 -6.25 5.57
CA PHE A 50 -1.81 -6.23 5.12
C PHE A 50 -1.15 -4.88 5.37
N VAL A 51 -1.81 -3.78 4.99
CA VAL A 51 -1.30 -2.43 5.22
C VAL A 51 -1.15 -2.13 6.71
N SER A 52 -2.11 -2.55 7.54
CA SER A 52 -2.02 -2.35 8.99
C SER A 52 -0.84 -3.12 9.60
N ALA A 53 -0.62 -4.37 9.20
CA ALA A 53 0.52 -5.17 9.66
C ALA A 53 1.85 -4.57 9.17
N PHE A 54 1.93 -4.20 7.89
CA PHE A 54 3.12 -3.60 7.29
C PHE A 54 3.52 -2.29 7.98
N PHE A 55 2.55 -1.45 8.35
CA PHE A 55 2.83 -0.20 9.07
C PHE A 55 3.39 -0.46 10.46
N ALA A 56 2.86 -1.45 11.19
CA ALA A 56 3.38 -1.81 12.51
C ALA A 56 4.80 -2.39 12.41
N GLU A 57 5.04 -3.29 11.45
CA GLU A 57 6.34 -3.94 11.24
C GLU A 57 7.45 -2.95 10.82
N ASN A 58 7.08 -1.88 10.10
CA ASN A 58 8.02 -0.88 9.59
C ASN A 58 8.05 0.42 10.39
N LEU A 59 7.45 0.45 11.58
CA LEU A 59 7.39 1.63 12.45
C LEU A 59 6.78 2.87 11.76
N LEU A 60 5.78 2.65 10.91
CA LEU A 60 5.07 3.70 10.18
C LEU A 60 3.77 4.14 10.87
N GLU A 61 3.39 3.49 11.97
CA GLU A 61 2.11 3.73 12.66
C GLU A 61 2.09 4.98 13.55
N ASP A 62 3.26 5.52 13.87
CA ASP A 62 3.39 6.76 14.64
C ASP A 62 3.22 8.01 13.74
N VAL A 63 3.27 9.19 14.38
CA VAL A 63 3.12 10.48 13.68
C VAL A 63 4.26 10.69 12.67
N ALA A 64 5.49 10.35 13.02
CA ALA A 64 6.65 10.61 12.17
C ALA A 64 6.63 9.72 10.93
N GLY A 65 6.38 8.42 11.11
CA GLY A 65 6.22 7.45 10.04
C GLY A 65 5.05 7.77 9.11
N SER A 66 3.91 8.17 9.68
CA SER A 66 2.75 8.62 8.90
C SER A 66 3.09 9.85 8.04
N CYS A 67 3.83 10.81 8.59
CA CYS A 67 4.30 11.98 7.83
C CYS A 67 5.25 11.60 6.70
N VAL A 68 6.16 10.63 6.89
CA VAL A 68 7.05 10.15 5.82
C VAL A 68 6.25 9.60 4.64
N VAL A 69 5.23 8.79 4.91
CA VAL A 69 4.34 8.25 3.88
C VAL A 69 3.57 9.36 3.17
N LEU A 70 3.01 10.30 3.92
CA LEU A 70 2.23 11.41 3.36
C LEU A 70 3.10 12.36 2.53
N GLU A 71 4.32 12.66 2.97
CA GLU A 71 5.29 13.43 2.18
C GLU A 71 5.69 12.71 0.89
N ALA A 72 5.82 11.39 0.92
CA ALA A 72 6.14 10.59 -0.27
C ALA A 72 5.00 10.57 -1.30
N LEU A 73 3.77 10.82 -0.83
CA LEU A 73 2.52 10.76 -1.59
C LEU A 73 1.80 12.11 -1.66
N ASP A 74 2.54 13.22 -1.52
CA ASP A 74 2.04 14.61 -1.44
C ASP A 74 1.07 15.02 -2.57
N ARG A 75 1.23 14.42 -3.75
CA ARG A 75 0.39 14.70 -4.94
C ARG A 75 -0.91 13.91 -4.98
N ARG A 76 -1.17 13.01 -4.04
CA ARG A 76 -2.37 12.18 -4.05
C ARG A 76 -3.55 12.88 -3.37
N THR A 77 -4.71 12.68 -3.97
CA THR A 77 -5.99 13.05 -3.37
C THR A 77 -6.40 11.98 -2.38
N LEU A 78 -6.77 12.39 -1.17
CA LEU A 78 -7.22 11.50 -0.11
C LEU A 78 -8.74 11.61 0.05
N PRO A 79 -9.39 10.54 0.53
CA PRO A 79 -10.80 10.60 0.90
C PRO A 79 -11.04 11.56 2.06
N GLU A 80 -12.30 11.96 2.24
CA GLU A 80 -12.71 12.72 3.42
C GLU A 80 -12.46 11.90 4.69
N ASP A 81 -11.82 12.52 5.69
CA ASP A 81 -11.53 11.90 6.98
C ASP A 81 -12.52 12.43 8.04
N PRO A 82 -13.06 11.56 8.92
CA PRO A 82 -14.04 11.97 9.93
C PRO A 82 -13.45 12.86 11.04
N GLY A 83 -12.16 13.18 11.01
CA GLY A 83 -11.46 13.95 12.03
C GLY A 83 -11.09 13.14 13.26
N GLY A 84 -10.46 13.79 14.23
CA GLY A 84 -9.94 13.15 15.45
C GLY A 84 -8.68 13.83 15.95
N SER A 85 -7.91 13.13 16.77
CA SER A 85 -6.58 13.61 17.17
C SER A 85 -5.60 13.55 15.99
N VAL A 86 -4.56 14.40 16.03
CA VAL A 86 -3.53 14.47 14.99
C VAL A 86 -2.95 13.08 14.65
N PRO A 87 -2.56 12.23 15.63
CA PRO A 87 -2.05 10.90 15.32
C PRO A 87 -3.06 9.99 14.61
N GLU A 88 -4.33 10.03 15.01
CA GLU A 88 -5.38 9.21 14.40
C GLU A 88 -5.63 9.62 12.94
N VAL A 89 -5.73 10.93 12.68
CA VAL A 89 -5.96 11.47 11.35
C VAL A 89 -4.78 11.15 10.43
N LEU A 90 -3.55 11.43 10.87
CA LEU A 90 -2.36 11.15 10.06
C LEU A 90 -2.19 9.66 9.75
N SER A 91 -2.44 8.80 10.74
CA SER A 91 -2.34 7.34 10.55
C SER A 91 -3.37 6.83 9.55
N ARG A 92 -4.64 7.26 9.63
CA ARG A 92 -5.68 6.86 8.66
C ARG A 92 -5.36 7.36 7.26
N LEU A 93 -4.98 8.62 7.13
CA LEU A 93 -4.64 9.22 5.84
C LEU A 93 -3.42 8.54 5.20
N ALA A 94 -2.37 8.27 5.97
CA ALA A 94 -1.17 7.59 5.49
C ALA A 94 -1.49 6.17 5.00
N ARG A 95 -2.28 5.40 5.78
CA ARG A 95 -2.70 4.05 5.39
C ARG A 95 -3.57 4.05 4.14
N ALA A 96 -4.51 4.98 4.03
CA ALA A 96 -5.35 5.12 2.84
C ALA A 96 -4.51 5.45 1.60
N ALA A 97 -3.64 6.45 1.71
CA ALA A 97 -2.72 6.85 0.65
C ALA A 97 -1.87 5.66 0.16
N PHE A 98 -1.28 4.94 1.10
CA PHE A 98 -0.40 3.80 0.83
C PHE A 98 -1.17 2.63 0.23
N ALA A 99 -2.34 2.28 0.75
CA ALA A 99 -3.17 1.19 0.24
C ALA A 99 -3.52 1.38 -1.24
N ASP A 100 -3.79 2.62 -1.64
CA ASP A 100 -4.07 2.94 -3.04
C ASP A 100 -2.83 2.78 -3.92
N VAL A 101 -1.63 3.16 -3.44
CA VAL A 101 -0.40 2.97 -4.24
C VAL A 101 -0.08 1.49 -4.36
N LEU A 102 -0.21 0.78 -3.24
CA LEU A 102 0.06 -0.64 -3.14
C LEU A 102 -0.80 -1.41 -4.14
N THR A 103 -2.09 -1.11 -4.21
CA THR A 103 -3.03 -1.76 -5.14
C THR A 103 -2.55 -1.64 -6.61
N VAL A 104 -2.13 -0.44 -7.01
CA VAL A 104 -1.63 -0.18 -8.36
C VAL A 104 -0.31 -0.90 -8.61
N GLN A 105 0.65 -0.80 -7.69
CA GLN A 105 1.96 -1.43 -7.83
C GLN A 105 1.87 -2.96 -7.83
N THR A 106 1.05 -3.55 -6.96
CA THR A 106 0.80 -4.99 -6.92
C THR A 106 0.19 -5.47 -8.23
N SER A 107 -0.77 -4.74 -8.80
CA SER A 107 -1.32 -5.08 -10.12
C SER A 107 -0.24 -5.09 -11.21
N GLN A 108 0.67 -4.12 -11.21
CA GLN A 108 1.80 -4.07 -12.15
C GLN A 108 2.77 -5.23 -11.95
N VAL A 109 3.07 -5.60 -10.70
CA VAL A 109 3.95 -6.74 -10.39
C VAL A 109 3.36 -8.05 -10.91
N ILE A 110 2.07 -8.30 -10.67
CA ILE A 110 1.40 -9.50 -11.17
C ILE A 110 1.45 -9.56 -12.69
N GLN A 111 1.14 -8.45 -13.38
CA GLN A 111 1.20 -8.37 -14.84
C GLN A 111 2.61 -8.63 -15.38
N GLN A 112 3.64 -8.07 -14.75
CA GLN A 112 5.03 -8.31 -15.16
C GLN A 112 5.42 -9.78 -15.00
N GLN A 113 5.07 -10.41 -13.87
CA GLN A 113 5.35 -11.82 -13.63
C GLN A 113 4.71 -12.73 -14.69
N GLN A 114 3.50 -12.40 -15.17
CA GLN A 114 2.85 -13.13 -16.26
C GLN A 114 3.58 -13.04 -17.61
N ILE A 115 4.28 -11.93 -17.88
CA ILE A 115 5.02 -11.75 -19.15
C ILE A 115 6.31 -12.60 -19.17
N TYR A 116 6.90 -12.84 -17.99
CA TYR A 116 8.16 -13.58 -17.84
C TYR A 116 7.98 -15.06 -17.42
N SER A 117 6.73 -15.53 -17.29
CA SER A 117 6.38 -16.93 -17.01
C SER A 117 6.10 -17.71 -18.30
#